data_AF-A0A2R6KXP5-F1
#
_entry.id   AF-A0A2R6KXP5-F1
#
_cell.length_a   1.000
_cell.length_b   1.000
_cell.length_c   1.000
_cell.angle_alpha   90.00
_cell.angle_beta   90.00
_cell.angle_gamma   90.00
#
_symmetry.space_group_name_H-M   'P 1'
#
loop_
_entity.id
_entity.type
_entity.pdbx_description
1 polymer ?
#
loop_
_entity_poly.entity_id
_entity_poly.type
_entity_poly.pdbx_seq_one_letter_code
_entity_poly.pdbx_strand_id
1 'polypeptide(L)'
;MAGIASAGFVLGTVLTLLPFVTGTSTLAACDFGGAVYGRAYDLVGIYPPGYSVRIAWNEMMVYWSDGCNGHVSSLWPSVVGIAFLAAAAVISYRLHT
;
A
#
# COMPACT_ATOMS: atom_id res chain seq x y z
N MET A 1 -2.30 28.52 9.97
CA MET A 1 -3.14 27.71 9.06
C MET A 1 -2.32 26.91 8.04
N ALA A 2 -1.21 27.46 7.49
CA ALA A 2 -0.31 26.71 6.59
C ALA A 2 0.20 25.37 7.19
N GLY A 3 0.58 25.34 8.48
CA GLY A 3 1.03 24.09 9.13
C GLY A 3 -0.02 22.98 9.19
N ILE A 4 -1.31 23.33 9.26
CA ILE A 4 -2.42 22.35 9.26
C ILE A 4 -2.59 21.75 7.85
N ALA A 5 -2.50 22.58 6.82
CA ALA A 5 -2.55 22.11 5.44
C ALA A 5 -1.37 21.17 5.13
N SER A 6 -0.14 21.56 5.48
CA SER A 6 1.05 20.71 5.29
C SER A 6 0.95 19.39 6.04
N ALA A 7 0.49 19.41 7.30
CA ALA A 7 0.28 18.18 8.08
C ALA A 7 -0.78 17.28 7.44
N GLY A 8 -1.87 17.85 6.91
CA GLY A 8 -2.89 17.12 6.17
C GLY A 8 -2.36 16.47 4.88
N PHE A 9 -1.46 17.15 4.15
CA PHE A 9 -0.79 16.56 2.98
C PHE A 9 0.09 15.37 3.34
N VAL A 10 0.90 15.51 4.40
CA VAL A 10 1.80 14.44 4.85
C VAL A 10 1.01 13.24 5.35
N LEU A 11 0.09 13.44 6.30
CA LEU A 11 -0.75 12.38 6.83
C LEU A 11 -1.60 11.72 5.74
N GLY A 12 -2.17 12.53 4.85
CA GLY A 12 -2.98 12.05 3.76
C GLY A 12 -2.20 11.17 2.78
N THR A 13 -0.98 11.57 2.41
CA THR A 13 -0.11 10.77 1.53
C THR A 13 0.32 9.47 2.18
N VAL A 14 0.73 9.51 3.45
CA VAL A 14 1.14 8.32 4.21
C VAL A 14 0.00 7.32 4.28
N LEU A 15 -1.19 7.76 4.71
CA LEU A 15 -2.36 6.89 4.85
C LEU A 15 -2.85 6.34 3.51
N THR A 16 -2.72 7.11 2.42
CA THR A 16 -3.06 6.66 1.07
C THR A 16 -2.22 5.49 0.60
N LEU A 17 -0.92 5.56 0.86
CA LEU A 17 0.05 4.57 0.37
C LEU A 17 0.24 3.40 1.34
N LEU A 18 -0.06 3.59 2.63
CA LEU A 18 0.21 2.61 3.68
C LEU A 18 -0.26 1.19 3.33
N PRO A 19 -1.48 0.95 2.81
CA PRO A 19 -1.94 -0.41 2.49
C PRO A 19 -1.12 -1.15 1.43
N PHE A 20 -0.40 -0.42 0.57
CA PHE A 20 0.46 -0.96 -0.48
C PHE A 20 1.89 -1.23 0.00
N VAL A 21 2.25 -0.74 1.19
CA VAL A 21 3.61 -0.87 1.75
C VAL A 21 3.60 -1.79 2.96
N THR A 22 2.54 -1.74 3.78
CA THR A 22 2.35 -2.65 4.91
C THR A 22 1.40 -3.76 4.48
N GLY A 23 1.93 -4.93 4.14
CA GLY A 23 1.12 -6.14 4.03
C GLY A 23 0.68 -6.54 5.43
N THR A 24 -0.57 -6.27 5.79
CA THR A 24 -1.04 -6.50 7.17
C THR A 24 -1.33 -7.98 7.47
N SER A 25 -1.39 -8.83 6.45
CA SER A 25 -1.56 -10.28 6.60
C SER A 25 -0.96 -11.02 5.42
N THR A 26 0.02 -11.87 5.69
CA THR A 26 0.57 -12.82 4.72
C THR A 26 -0.43 -13.97 4.54
N LEU A 27 -1.23 -13.94 3.46
CA LEU A 27 -2.23 -14.98 3.14
C LEU A 27 -1.59 -16.32 2.74
N ALA A 28 -0.38 -16.27 2.20
CA ALA A 28 0.45 -17.42 1.91
C ALA A 28 1.89 -17.02 2.19
N ALA A 29 2.52 -17.66 3.17
CA ALA A 29 3.96 -17.60 3.32
C ALA A 29 4.58 -18.48 2.24
N CYS A 30 5.69 -18.03 1.66
CA CYS A 30 6.53 -18.88 0.84
C CYS A 30 6.94 -20.15 1.59
N ASP A 31 6.23 -21.26 1.41
CA ASP A 31 6.73 -22.58 1.77
C ASP A 31 7.43 -23.16 0.53
N PHE A 32 8.71 -22.80 0.38
CA PHE A 32 9.56 -23.43 -0.60
C PHE A 32 10.03 -24.79 -0.09
N GLY A 33 9.08 -25.73 -0.03
CA GLY A 33 9.37 -27.14 0.14
C GLY A 33 10.28 -27.64 -0.99
N GLY A 34 11.59 -27.60 -0.77
CA GLY A 34 12.57 -28.51 -1.38
C GLY A 34 12.90 -28.41 -2.87
N ALA A 35 12.53 -27.37 -3.63
CA ALA A 35 12.85 -27.32 -5.07
C ALA A 35 13.51 -26.00 -5.52
N VAL A 36 14.45 -26.15 -6.47
CA VAL A 36 15.19 -25.19 -7.32
C VAL A 36 14.84 -23.70 -7.21
N TYR A 37 13.56 -23.34 -7.15
CA TYR A 37 13.05 -21.98 -7.03
C TYR A 37 13.42 -21.28 -5.71
N GLY A 38 13.45 -21.98 -4.57
CA GLY A 38 13.90 -21.39 -3.30
C GLY A 38 15.39 -21.05 -3.31
N ARG A 39 16.23 -21.90 -3.94
CA ARG A 39 17.67 -21.65 -4.07
C ARG A 39 18.01 -20.56 -5.09
N ALA A 40 17.23 -20.42 -6.16
CA ALA A 40 17.40 -19.34 -7.12
C ALA A 40 17.10 -17.96 -6.49
N TYR A 41 16.09 -17.90 -5.61
CA TYR A 41 15.78 -16.70 -4.84
C TYR A 41 16.95 -16.28 -3.94
N ASP A 42 17.50 -17.22 -3.16
CA ASP A 42 18.63 -16.95 -2.26
C ASP A 42 19.90 -16.51 -3.01
N LEU A 43 20.11 -16.97 -4.25
CA LEU A 43 21.35 -16.73 -4.99
C LEU A 43 21.38 -15.41 -5.76
N VAL A 44 20.27 -15.02 -6.39
CA VAL A 44 20.24 -13.89 -7.33
C VAL A 44 19.22 -12.82 -6.98
N GLY A 45 18.32 -13.06 -6.01
CA GLY A 45 17.26 -12.11 -5.64
C GLY A 45 16.27 -11.82 -6.78
N ILE A 46 16.25 -12.65 -7.83
CA ILE A 46 15.39 -12.47 -9.00
C ILE A 46 14.18 -13.41 -8.87
N TYR A 47 12.99 -12.82 -8.78
CA TYR A 47 11.72 -13.51 -8.94
C TYR A 47 11.25 -13.48 -10.41
N PRO A 48 10.68 -14.58 -10.95
CA PRO A 48 9.92 -14.54 -12.20
C PRO A 48 8.64 -13.67 -12.03
N PRO A 49 8.02 -13.17 -13.11
CA PRO A 49 7.00 -12.12 -13.07
C PRO A 49 5.75 -12.55 -12.29
N GLY A 50 5.72 -12.26 -10.99
CA GLY A 50 4.66 -12.64 -10.06
C GLY A 50 4.05 -11.46 -9.28
N TYR A 51 4.53 -10.24 -9.53
CA TYR A 51 3.91 -9.04 -8.94
C TYR A 51 2.51 -8.86 -9.49
N SER A 52 1.53 -9.00 -8.62
CA SER A 52 0.13 -8.76 -8.94
C SER A 52 -0.49 -7.86 -7.88
N VAL A 53 -1.36 -6.96 -8.31
CA VAL A 53 -2.14 -6.10 -7.43
C VAL A 53 -3.58 -6.17 -7.91
N ARG A 54 -4.50 -6.47 -6.99
CA ARG A 54 -5.94 -6.52 -7.25
C ARG A 54 -6.66 -5.74 -6.17
N ILE A 55 -7.50 -4.80 -6.60
CA ILE A 55 -8.31 -3.97 -5.71
C ILE A 55 -9.74 -4.51 -5.71
N ALA A 56 -10.24 -4.90 -4.54
CA ALA A 56 -11.62 -5.31 -4.33
C ALA A 56 -12.41 -4.16 -3.69
N TRP A 57 -12.95 -3.28 -4.54
CA TRP A 57 -13.68 -2.08 -4.09
C TRP A 57 -14.95 -2.39 -3.30
N ASN A 58 -15.60 -3.53 -3.56
CA ASN A 58 -16.77 -4.01 -2.83
C ASN A 58 -16.44 -4.37 -1.37
N GLU A 59 -15.22 -4.84 -1.11
CA GLU A 59 -14.76 -5.29 0.21
C GLU A 59 -13.87 -4.24 0.89
N MET A 60 -13.50 -3.18 0.17
CA MET A 60 -12.54 -2.16 0.62
C MET A 60 -11.19 -2.78 1.01
N MET A 61 -10.70 -3.72 0.17
CA MET A 61 -9.45 -4.45 0.39
C MET A 61 -8.55 -4.39 -0.84
N VAL A 62 -7.23 -4.38 -0.62
CA VAL A 62 -6.22 -4.61 -1.65
C VAL A 62 -5.53 -5.94 -1.38
N TYR A 63 -5.43 -6.73 -2.44
CA TYR A 63 -4.67 -7.97 -2.50
C TYR A 63 -3.44 -7.70 -3.35
N TRP A 64 -2.26 -7.97 -2.84
CA TRP A 64 -1.05 -7.82 -3.63
C TRP A 64 -0.07 -8.96 -3.36
N SER A 65 0.76 -9.27 -4.33
CA SER A 65 1.83 -10.24 -4.17
C SER A 65 3.16 -9.58 -4.53
N ASP A 66 4.17 -9.81 -3.69
CA ASP A 66 5.57 -9.44 -3.98
C ASP A 66 6.26 -10.52 -4.86
N GLY A 67 5.49 -11.45 -5.42
CA GLY A 67 5.97 -12.64 -6.11
C GLY A 67 6.10 -13.85 -5.19
N CYS A 68 6.29 -13.65 -3.89
CA CYS A 68 6.52 -14.70 -2.89
C CYS A 68 5.34 -14.86 -1.93
N ASN A 69 5.00 -13.78 -1.25
CA ASN A 69 3.95 -13.74 -0.27
C ASN A 69 2.72 -13.07 -0.87
N GLY A 70 1.55 -13.63 -0.57
CA GLY A 70 0.29 -12.94 -0.79
C GLY A 70 0.00 -12.03 0.39
N HIS A 71 -0.31 -10.77 0.14
CA HIS A 71 -0.59 -9.76 1.14
C HIS A 71 -2.02 -9.25 0.99
N VAL A 72 -2.67 -9.01 2.13
CA VAL A 72 -3.97 -8.36 2.17
C VAL A 72 -3.95 -7.19 3.14
N SER A 73 -4.49 -6.07 2.66
CA SER A 73 -4.55 -4.82 3.41
C SER A 73 -5.89 -4.13 3.20
N SER A 74 -6.40 -3.51 4.26
CA SER A 74 -7.60 -2.67 4.21
C SER A 74 -7.32 -1.37 3.46
N LEU A 75 -8.29 -0.91 2.65
CA LEU A 75 -8.25 0.37 1.94
C LEU A 75 -8.83 1.53 2.77
N TRP A 76 -9.37 1.27 3.96
CA TRP A 76 -9.88 2.33 4.84
C TRP A 76 -8.84 3.41 5.18
N PRO A 77 -7.56 3.06 5.46
CA PRO A 77 -6.50 4.05 5.59
C PRO A 77 -6.40 4.94 4.35
N SER A 78 -6.51 4.36 3.14
CA SER A 78 -6.44 5.16 1.92
C SER A 78 -7.62 6.09 1.74
N VAL A 79 -8.84 5.67 2.11
CA VAL A 79 -10.02 6.54 2.10
C VAL A 79 -9.83 7.73 3.03
N VAL A 80 -9.38 7.47 4.26
CA VAL A 80 -9.10 8.52 5.25
C VAL A 80 -7.96 9.42 4.77
N GLY A 81 -6.92 8.85 4.16
CA GLY A 81 -5.80 9.58 3.59
C GLY A 81 -6.23 10.55 2.49
N ILE A 82 -7.08 10.09 1.56
CA ILE A 82 -7.66 10.92 0.50
C ILE A 82 -8.50 12.06 1.10
N ALA A 83 -9.28 11.79 2.16
CA ALA A 83 -10.06 12.83 2.84
C ALA A 83 -9.14 13.92 3.45
N PHE A 84 -8.02 13.52 4.07
CA PHE A 84 -7.03 14.47 4.56
C PHE A 84 -6.38 15.29 3.45
N LEU A 85 -6.05 14.67 2.31
CA LEU A 85 -5.52 15.37 1.14
C LEU A 85 -6.52 16.40 0.59
N ALA A 86 -7.79 16.01 0.47
CA ALA A 86 -8.84 16.90 0.01
C ALA A 86 -9.05 18.08 0.98
N ALA A 87 -9.10 17.82 2.29
CA ALA A 87 -9.21 18.87 3.30
C ALA A 87 -8.01 19.82 3.26
N ALA A 88 -6.78 19.28 3.15
CA ALA A 88 -5.57 20.07 3.03
C ALA A 88 -5.56 20.95 1.78
N ALA A 89 -6.00 20.41 0.63
CA ALA A 89 -6.12 21.16 -0.61
C ALA A 89 -7.14 22.31 -0.51
N VAL A 90 -8.30 22.07 0.12
CA VAL A 90 -9.33 23.10 0.34
C VAL A 90 -8.81 24.20 1.26
N ILE A 91 -8.14 23.85 2.36
CA ILE A 91 -7.55 24.83 3.29
C ILE A 91 -6.47 25.65 2.56
N SER A 92 -5.58 25.00 1.81
CA SER A 92 -4.57 25.70 1.01
C SER A 92 -5.19 26.65 0.00
N TYR A 93 -6.23 26.23 -0.73
CA TYR A 93 -6.93 27.07 -1.69
C TYR A 93 -7.54 28.31 -1.03
N ARG A 94 -8.19 28.14 0.13
CA ARG A 94 -8.78 29.24 0.93
C ARG A 94 -7.76 30.21 1.51
N LEU A 95 -6.48 29.82 1.62
CA LEU A 95 -5.41 30.71 2.09
C LEU A 95 -4.79 31.55 0.96
N HIS A 96 -5.02 31.15 -0.29
CA HIS A 96 -4.47 31.82 -1.48
C HIS A 96 -5.56 32.51 -2.32
N THR A 97 -6.81 32.52 -1.84
CA THR A 97 -7.96 33.27 -2.38
C THR A 97 -8.45 34.24 -1.32
#